data_AF-A0A1V5WZY3-F1
#
_entry.id   AF-A0A1V5WZY3-F1
#
_cell.length_a   1.000
_cell.length_b   1.000
_cell.length_c   1.000
_cell.angle_alpha   90.00
_cell.angle_beta   90.00
_cell.angle_gamma   90.00
#
_symmetry.space_group_name_H-M   'P 1'
#
loop_
_entity.id
_entity.type
_entity.pdbx_description
1 polymer ?
#
loop_
_entity_poly.entity_id
_entity_poly.type
_entity_poly.pdbx_seq_one_letter_code
_entity_poly.pdbx_strand_id
1 'polypeptide(L)'
;MAQATVLTSVEFRFRGKPVIDPATNKPKVDDKGNKIMVKDRENFELQVPYLTIDGIQLLLQEGNDKEKDAVLSAVNQIIFNQAKRQVDEGIAVQTDLDLSKLDWKYIAELSASDLTESTAPTKEMLEAMVADYVAVMPAAVGISTESAKTAGKEFQAKFRNVKLRTDLVEKLLSRLTQWYQATEKQEEFADTFEWLANKATSYIEEAKKAGANDIY
;
A
#
# COMPACT_ATOMS: atom_id res chain seq x y z
N MET A 1 14.58 35.04 8.91
CA MET A 1 13.55 34.78 7.89
C MET A 1 13.29 33.29 7.89
N ALA A 2 12.04 32.85 8.10
CA ALA A 2 11.70 31.43 8.03
C ALA A 2 11.92 30.92 6.60
N GLN A 3 12.48 29.72 6.45
CA GLN A 3 12.80 29.16 5.12
C GLN A 3 11.56 28.50 4.52
N ALA A 4 11.22 28.87 3.28
CA ALA A 4 10.05 28.35 2.56
C ALA A 4 10.18 26.86 2.18
N THR A 5 11.40 26.35 2.11
CA THR A 5 11.68 24.93 1.91
C THR A 5 12.78 24.48 2.86
N VAL A 6 12.80 23.18 3.17
CA VAL A 6 13.88 22.51 3.88
C VAL A 6 14.38 21.35 3.03
N LEU A 7 15.70 21.24 2.88
CA LEU A 7 16.32 20.09 2.23
C LEU A 7 16.17 18.88 3.16
N THR A 8 15.41 17.90 2.71
CA THR A 8 15.20 16.63 3.41
C THR A 8 15.97 15.55 2.67
N SER A 9 16.75 14.73 3.40
CA SER A 9 17.38 13.55 2.82
C SER A 9 16.30 12.50 2.54
N VAL A 10 16.14 12.13 1.27
CA VAL A 10 15.21 11.09 0.84
C VAL A 10 16.02 9.94 0.27
N GLU A 11 15.86 8.75 0.84
CA GLU A 11 16.47 7.53 0.32
C GLU A 11 15.66 7.02 -0.87
N PHE A 12 16.31 6.97 -2.03
CA PHE A 12 15.77 6.32 -3.23
C PHE A 12 16.26 4.88 -3.23
N ARG A 13 15.34 3.96 -2.93
CA ARG A 13 15.64 2.53 -2.87
C ARG A 13 15.43 1.88 -4.23
N PHE A 14 16.45 1.18 -4.71
CA PHE A 14 16.37 0.36 -5.91
C PHE A 14 16.41 -1.11 -5.49
N ARG A 15 15.43 -1.88 -5.95
CA ARG A 15 15.33 -3.31 -5.64
C ARG A 15 16.24 -4.12 -6.56
N GLY A 16 16.70 -5.25 -6.05
CA GLY A 16 17.52 -6.19 -6.81
C GLY A 16 16.67 -7.12 -7.66
N LYS A 17 17.16 -7.48 -8.84
CA LYS A 17 16.60 -8.52 -9.70
C LYS A 17 17.24 -9.86 -9.35
N PRO A 18 16.48 -10.96 -9.34
CA PRO A 18 17.06 -12.28 -9.22
C PRO A 18 17.98 -12.57 -10.42
N VAL A 19 19.17 -13.11 -10.17
CA VAL A 19 20.08 -13.55 -11.23
C VAL A 19 19.47 -14.76 -11.91
N ILE A 20 19.17 -14.66 -13.21
CA ILE A 20 18.62 -15.77 -13.98
C ILE A 20 19.75 -16.64 -14.52
N ASP A 21 19.62 -17.97 -14.37
CA ASP A 21 20.48 -18.93 -15.02
C ASP A 21 20.11 -19.06 -16.50
N PRO A 22 21.02 -18.76 -17.44
CA PRO A 22 20.71 -18.77 -18.87
C PRO A 22 20.42 -20.18 -19.44
N ALA A 23 20.81 -21.26 -18.75
CA ALA A 23 20.56 -22.63 -19.21
C ALA A 23 19.18 -23.15 -18.80
N THR A 24 18.63 -22.66 -17.69
CA THR A 24 17.37 -23.17 -17.12
C THR A 24 16.24 -22.15 -17.09
N ASN A 25 16.56 -20.87 -17.37
CA ASN A 25 15.66 -19.74 -17.26
C ASN A 25 15.00 -19.61 -15.87
N LYS A 26 15.72 -20.03 -14.82
CA LYS A 26 15.28 -19.99 -13.41
C LYS A 26 16.20 -19.10 -12.57
N PRO A 27 15.73 -18.52 -11.46
CA PRO A 27 16.57 -17.79 -10.51
C PRO A 27 17.68 -18.68 -9.92
N LYS A 28 18.91 -18.16 -9.88
CA LYS A 28 20.01 -18.78 -9.12
C LYS A 28 19.75 -18.64 -7.63
N VAL A 29 20.06 -19.69 -6.88
CA VAL A 29 19.91 -19.75 -5.42
C VAL A 29 21.27 -19.94 -4.75
N ASP A 30 21.43 -19.43 -3.54
CA ASP A 30 22.59 -19.66 -2.67
C ASP A 30 22.52 -21.06 -2.03
N ASP A 31 23.57 -21.43 -1.28
CA ASP A 31 23.67 -22.73 -0.60
C ASP A 31 22.56 -22.97 0.45
N LYS A 32 21.79 -21.92 0.78
CA LYS A 32 20.67 -21.96 1.73
C LYS A 32 19.31 -21.92 1.02
N GLY A 33 19.28 -21.94 -0.30
CA GLY A 33 18.06 -21.90 -1.12
C GLY A 33 17.47 -20.51 -1.31
N ASN A 34 18.16 -19.43 -0.90
CA ASN A 34 17.70 -18.06 -1.13
C ASN A 34 18.12 -17.59 -2.53
N LYS A 35 17.26 -16.83 -3.20
CA LYS A 35 17.58 -16.26 -4.52
C LYS A 35 18.73 -15.28 -4.42
N ILE A 36 19.69 -15.42 -5.32
CA ILE A 36 20.80 -14.48 -5.46
C ILE A 36 20.24 -13.24 -6.18
N MET A 37 20.23 -12.11 -5.47
CA MET A 37 19.70 -10.84 -5.97
C MET A 37 20.85 -9.93 -6.41
N VAL A 38 20.73 -9.32 -7.59
CA VAL A 38 21.66 -8.29 -8.09
C VAL A 38 20.89 -6.99 -8.27
N LYS A 39 21.39 -5.91 -7.69
CA LYS A 39 20.84 -4.57 -7.91
C LYS A 39 21.40 -3.98 -9.19
N ASP A 40 20.53 -3.51 -10.07
CA ASP A 40 20.92 -2.75 -11.26
C ASP A 40 21.54 -1.39 -10.88
N ARG A 41 21.14 -0.84 -9.72
CA ARG A 41 21.65 0.41 -9.14
C ARG A 41 21.66 0.33 -7.61
N GLU A 42 22.67 0.93 -7.00
CA GLU A 42 22.70 1.09 -5.55
C GLU A 42 21.62 2.07 -5.08
N ASN A 43 21.17 1.91 -3.83
CA ASN A 43 20.34 2.92 -3.19
C ASN A 43 21.19 4.18 -3.05
N PHE A 44 20.56 5.34 -3.22
CA PHE A 44 21.23 6.61 -2.97
C PHE A 44 20.29 7.59 -2.30
N GLU A 45 20.87 8.54 -1.59
CA GLU A 45 20.14 9.61 -0.95
C GLU A 45 20.24 10.89 -1.79
N LEU A 46 19.11 11.57 -1.97
CA LEU A 46 19.10 12.92 -2.51
C LEU A 46 18.50 13.89 -1.50
N GLN A 47 19.04 15.10 -1.51
CA GLN A 47 18.47 16.23 -0.79
C GLN A 47 17.33 16.82 -1.63
N VAL A 48 16.10 16.66 -1.16
CA VAL A 48 14.90 17.14 -1.85
C VAL A 48 14.32 18.34 -1.09
N PRO A 49 14.04 19.48 -1.75
CA PRO A 49 13.46 20.64 -1.08
C PRO A 49 11.97 20.39 -0.81
N TYR A 50 11.63 20.10 0.44
CA TYR A 50 10.25 19.95 0.88
C TYR A 50 9.71 21.29 1.37
N LEU A 51 8.45 21.58 1.06
CA LEU A 51 7.79 22.78 1.57
C LEU A 51 7.61 22.69 3.09
N THR A 52 7.94 23.77 3.78
CA THR A 52 7.66 23.92 5.22
C THR A 52 6.27 24.52 5.42
N ILE A 53 5.73 24.46 6.64
CA ILE A 53 4.45 25.13 6.97
C ILE A 53 4.56 26.64 6.67
N ASP A 54 5.67 27.27 7.09
CA ASP A 54 5.93 28.69 6.83
C ASP A 54 6.02 28.98 5.32
N GLY A 55 6.60 28.06 4.54
CA GLY A 55 6.64 28.15 3.09
C GLY A 55 5.27 28.03 2.43
N ILE A 56 4.41 27.14 2.93
CA ILE A 56 3.02 27.03 2.46
C ILE A 56 2.27 28.33 2.80
N GLN A 57 2.42 28.87 4.01
CA GLN A 57 1.81 30.15 4.38
C GLN A 57 2.26 31.28 3.45
N LEU A 58 3.55 31.35 3.15
CA LEU A 58 4.10 32.34 2.23
C LEU A 58 3.55 32.17 0.81
N LEU A 59 3.48 30.95 0.29
CA LEU A 59 2.89 30.64 -1.02
C LEU A 59 1.42 31.07 -1.10
N LEU A 60 0.66 30.86 -0.03
CA LEU A 60 -0.75 31.25 0.03
C LEU A 60 -0.94 32.77 0.15
N GLN A 61 0.00 33.49 0.73
CA GLN A 61 -0.06 34.95 0.86
C GLN A 61 0.46 35.65 -0.40
N GLU A 62 1.68 35.33 -0.80
CA GLU A 62 2.47 36.07 -1.79
C GLU A 62 2.60 35.34 -3.14
N GLY A 63 2.28 34.04 -3.19
CA GLY A 63 2.37 33.26 -4.42
C GLY A 63 1.39 33.72 -5.50
N ASN A 64 1.69 33.36 -6.74
CA ASN A 64 0.79 33.62 -7.86
C ASN A 64 -0.38 32.61 -7.89
N ASP A 65 -1.40 32.89 -8.69
CA ASP A 65 -2.61 32.08 -8.74
C ASP A 65 -2.32 30.61 -9.10
N LYS A 66 -1.33 30.34 -9.97
CA LYS A 66 -0.97 28.95 -10.34
C LYS A 66 -0.33 28.18 -9.19
N GLU A 67 0.49 28.85 -8.37
CA GLU A 67 1.11 28.23 -7.20
C GLU A 67 0.05 27.91 -6.13
N LYS A 68 -0.90 28.82 -5.94
CA LYS A 68 -2.05 28.62 -5.03
C LYS A 68 -2.95 27.48 -5.52
N ASP A 69 -3.25 27.44 -6.82
CA ASP A 69 -4.03 26.38 -7.44
C ASP A 69 -3.34 25.02 -7.33
N ALA A 70 -2.02 24.97 -7.45
CA ALA A 70 -1.26 23.73 -7.28
C ALA A 70 -1.37 23.17 -5.85
N VAL A 71 -1.24 24.04 -4.84
CA VAL A 71 -1.43 23.65 -3.42
C VAL A 71 -2.87 23.19 -3.19
N LEU A 72 -3.85 23.94 -3.69
CA LEU A 72 -5.27 23.60 -3.56
C LEU A 72 -5.59 22.27 -4.24
N SER A 73 -5.03 22.02 -5.43
CA SER A 73 -5.19 20.76 -6.17
C SER A 73 -4.61 19.58 -5.38
N ALA A 74 -3.44 19.73 -4.77
CA ALA A 74 -2.84 18.68 -3.95
C ALA A 74 -3.71 18.34 -2.73
N VAL A 75 -4.25 19.34 -2.03
CA VAL A 75 -5.16 19.13 -0.90
C VAL A 75 -6.48 18.48 -1.35
N ASN A 76 -7.08 18.98 -2.43
CA ASN A 76 -8.32 18.45 -2.97
C ASN A 76 -8.18 16.99 -3.45
N GLN A 77 -7.00 16.60 -3.93
CA GLN A 77 -6.74 15.21 -4.32
C GLN A 77 -6.91 14.24 -3.14
N ILE A 78 -6.50 14.64 -1.94
CA ILE A 78 -6.67 13.80 -0.73
C ILE A 78 -8.16 13.61 -0.42
N ILE A 79 -8.94 14.69 -0.46
CA ILE A 79 -10.39 14.65 -0.24
C ILE A 79 -11.07 13.78 -1.31
N PHE A 80 -10.69 13.96 -2.57
CA PHE A 80 -11.17 13.15 -3.68
C PHE A 80 -10.86 11.66 -3.50
N ASN A 81 -9.67 11.31 -3.03
CA ASN A 81 -9.30 9.92 -2.76
C ASN A 81 -10.20 9.30 -1.69
N GLN A 82 -10.58 10.05 -0.64
CA GLN A 82 -11.54 9.57 0.37
C GLN A 82 -12.94 9.39 -0.20
N ALA A 83 -13.40 10.31 -1.06
CA ALA A 83 -14.68 10.15 -1.74
C ALA A 83 -14.67 8.91 -2.66
N LYS A 84 -13.59 8.73 -3.42
CA LYS A 84 -13.36 7.55 -4.24
C LYS A 84 -13.36 6.27 -3.42
N ARG A 85 -12.78 6.27 -2.22
CA ARG A 85 -12.81 5.12 -1.32
C ARG A 85 -14.24 4.70 -1.00
N GLN A 86 -15.12 5.65 -0.68
CA GLN A 86 -16.51 5.34 -0.40
C GLN A 86 -17.27 4.85 -1.64
N VAL A 87 -16.96 5.41 -2.82
CA VAL A 87 -17.48 4.89 -4.11
C VAL A 87 -17.04 3.45 -4.33
N ASP A 88 -15.75 3.16 -4.14
CA ASP A 88 -15.22 1.81 -4.25
C ASP A 88 -15.85 0.88 -3.19
N GLU A 89 -16.30 1.40 -2.05
CA GLU A 89 -17.05 0.67 -1.00
C GLU A 89 -18.54 0.43 -1.35
N GLY A 90 -19.02 0.96 -2.49
CA GLY A 90 -20.33 0.66 -3.06
C GLY A 90 -21.27 1.86 -3.19
N ILE A 91 -20.83 3.07 -2.86
CA ILE A 91 -21.63 4.28 -3.05
C ILE A 91 -21.76 4.60 -4.54
N ALA A 92 -23.01 4.73 -5.01
CA ALA A 92 -23.31 5.04 -6.40
C ALA A 92 -24.05 6.37 -6.61
N VAL A 93 -24.55 6.99 -5.54
CA VAL A 93 -25.33 8.23 -5.58
C VAL A 93 -24.88 9.23 -4.52
N GLN A 94 -25.04 10.52 -4.81
CA GLN A 94 -24.58 11.62 -3.95
C GLN A 94 -25.15 11.59 -2.53
N THR A 95 -26.38 11.10 -2.35
CA THR A 95 -27.08 11.07 -1.06
C THR A 95 -26.47 10.10 -0.07
N ASP A 96 -25.78 9.07 -0.57
CA ASP A 96 -25.20 8.02 0.27
C ASP A 96 -23.77 8.40 0.70
N LEU A 97 -23.17 9.41 0.05
CA LEU A 97 -21.83 9.90 0.33
C LEU A 97 -21.76 10.52 1.72
N ASP A 98 -20.95 9.93 2.59
CA ASP A 98 -20.72 10.42 3.94
C ASP A 98 -19.77 11.61 3.92
N LEU A 99 -20.34 12.81 3.84
CA LEU A 99 -19.60 14.07 3.81
C LEU A 99 -18.80 14.32 5.10
N SER A 100 -19.20 13.72 6.23
CA SER A 100 -18.47 13.88 7.50
C SER A 100 -17.07 13.28 7.44
N LYS A 101 -16.87 12.25 6.60
CA LYS A 101 -15.57 11.61 6.34
C LYS A 101 -14.74 12.32 5.27
N LEU A 102 -15.32 13.31 4.59
CA LEU A 102 -14.61 14.14 3.61
C LEU A 102 -14.15 15.48 4.21
N ASP A 103 -14.54 15.76 5.46
CA ASP A 103 -14.08 16.93 6.19
C ASP A 103 -12.58 16.83 6.49
N TRP A 104 -11.87 17.95 6.31
CA TRP A 104 -10.42 17.97 6.48
C TRP A 104 -9.98 17.60 7.90
N LYS A 105 -10.77 17.93 8.92
CA LYS A 105 -10.44 17.59 10.32
C LYS A 105 -10.45 16.09 10.53
N TYR A 106 -11.45 15.40 9.97
CA TYR A 106 -11.50 13.94 10.01
C TYR A 106 -10.35 13.33 9.22
N ILE A 107 -10.11 13.83 8.00
CA ILE A 107 -9.04 13.34 7.13
C ILE A 107 -7.67 13.45 7.81
N ALA A 108 -7.38 14.59 8.47
CA ALA A 108 -6.10 14.82 9.15
C ALA A 108 -5.85 13.87 10.34
N GLU A 109 -6.89 13.21 10.87
CA GLU A 109 -6.78 12.21 11.95
C GLU A 109 -6.57 10.78 11.41
N LEU A 110 -6.66 10.57 10.09
CA LEU A 110 -6.43 9.28 9.45
C LEU A 110 -4.95 8.87 9.51
N SER A 111 -4.71 7.56 9.40
CA SER A 111 -3.35 7.03 9.25
C SER A 111 -2.70 7.56 7.97
N ALA A 112 -1.37 7.68 7.95
CA ALA A 112 -0.64 8.10 6.75
C ALA A 112 -0.95 7.22 5.52
N SER A 113 -1.17 5.91 5.73
CA SER A 113 -1.57 4.98 4.67
C SER A 113 -2.97 5.22 4.12
N ASP A 114 -3.91 5.68 4.96
CA ASP A 114 -5.27 5.99 4.51
C ASP A 114 -5.33 7.36 3.82
N LEU A 115 -4.43 8.29 4.15
CA LEU A 115 -4.27 9.58 3.48
C LEU A 115 -3.75 9.45 2.04
N THR A 116 -2.85 8.50 1.78
CA THR A 116 -2.11 8.38 0.50
C THR A 116 -2.67 7.30 -0.43
N GLU A 117 -3.94 6.91 -0.32
CA GLU A 117 -4.56 5.81 -1.08
C GLU A 117 -4.44 5.90 -2.62
N SER A 118 -3.93 7.01 -3.20
CA SER A 118 -3.50 7.08 -4.60
C SER A 118 -2.36 6.12 -4.96
N THR A 119 -1.74 5.44 -3.99
CA THR A 119 -0.77 4.34 -4.20
C THR A 119 -1.41 2.95 -4.13
N ALA A 120 -2.74 2.85 -4.06
CA ALA A 120 -3.43 1.56 -4.00
C ALA A 120 -3.19 0.74 -5.28
N PRO A 121 -2.91 -0.57 -5.16
CA PRO A 121 -2.71 -1.44 -6.31
C PRO A 121 -3.93 -1.42 -7.24
N THR A 122 -3.67 -1.38 -8.54
CA THR A 122 -4.72 -1.50 -9.54
C THR A 122 -5.36 -2.89 -9.47
N LYS A 123 -6.55 -3.02 -10.06
CA LYS A 123 -7.23 -4.33 -10.16
C LYS A 123 -6.34 -5.37 -10.84
N GLU A 124 -5.65 -4.99 -11.91
CA GLU A 124 -4.74 -5.85 -12.66
C GLU A 124 -3.54 -6.29 -11.80
N MET A 125 -2.96 -5.39 -11.00
CA MET A 125 -1.88 -5.72 -10.06
C MET A 125 -2.34 -6.73 -8.99
N LEU A 126 -3.56 -6.58 -8.48
CA LEU A 126 -4.15 -7.52 -7.52
C LEU A 126 -4.47 -8.88 -8.16
N GLU A 127 -4.98 -8.89 -9.39
CA GLU A 127 -5.26 -10.12 -10.14
C GLU A 127 -3.97 -10.90 -10.45
N ALA A 128 -2.92 -10.20 -10.91
CA ALA A 128 -1.61 -10.80 -11.17
C ALA A 128 -0.98 -11.37 -9.88
N MET A 129 -1.07 -10.62 -8.78
CA MET A 129 -0.60 -11.09 -7.47
C MET A 129 -1.37 -12.34 -7.00
N VAL A 130 -2.70 -12.33 -7.10
CA VAL A 130 -3.51 -13.46 -6.64
C VAL A 130 -3.27 -14.71 -7.49
N ALA A 131 -3.05 -14.55 -8.80
CA ALA A 131 -2.67 -15.67 -9.66
C ALA A 131 -1.36 -16.32 -9.20
N ASP A 132 -0.36 -15.51 -8.87
CA ASP A 132 0.91 -15.99 -8.32
C ASP A 132 0.74 -16.64 -6.94
N TYR A 133 -0.05 -16.01 -6.05
CA TYR A 133 -0.36 -16.55 -4.73
C TYR A 133 -0.97 -17.95 -4.79
N VAL A 134 -1.95 -18.16 -5.68
CA VAL A 134 -2.60 -19.47 -5.87
C VAL A 134 -1.64 -20.51 -6.45
N ALA A 135 -0.66 -20.10 -7.25
CA ALA A 135 0.34 -21.00 -7.82
C ALA A 135 1.42 -21.41 -6.80
N VAL A 136 1.88 -20.46 -5.98
CA VAL A 136 3.04 -20.65 -5.07
C VAL A 136 2.65 -21.29 -3.75
N MET A 137 1.57 -20.81 -3.12
CA MET A 137 1.27 -21.15 -1.71
C MET A 137 0.96 -22.62 -1.43
N PRO A 138 0.27 -23.38 -2.31
CA PRO A 138 0.04 -24.79 -2.05
C PRO A 138 1.33 -25.59 -1.88
N ALA A 139 2.35 -25.29 -2.69
CA ALA A 139 3.65 -25.94 -2.61
C ALA A 139 4.50 -25.39 -1.45
N ALA A 140 4.44 -24.08 -1.19
CA ALA A 140 5.27 -23.44 -0.18
C ALA A 140 4.83 -23.71 1.27
N VAL A 141 3.51 -23.80 1.53
CA VAL A 141 2.95 -23.84 2.89
C VAL A 141 2.04 -25.07 3.11
N GLY A 142 1.83 -25.89 2.07
CA GLY A 142 1.04 -27.12 2.18
C GLY A 142 -0.48 -26.88 2.32
N ILE A 143 -0.99 -25.74 1.84
CA ILE A 143 -2.43 -25.46 1.82
C ILE A 143 -3.08 -25.98 0.54
N SER A 144 -4.39 -26.27 0.57
CA SER A 144 -5.10 -26.65 -0.66
C SER A 144 -5.20 -25.47 -1.64
N THR A 145 -5.24 -25.75 -2.94
CA THR A 145 -5.46 -24.74 -3.98
C THR A 145 -6.78 -23.98 -3.77
N GLU A 146 -7.82 -24.64 -3.26
CA GLU A 146 -9.09 -23.98 -2.91
C GLU A 146 -8.92 -23.00 -1.75
N SER A 147 -8.18 -23.38 -0.70
CA SER A 147 -7.87 -22.47 0.41
C SER A 147 -7.07 -21.25 -0.07
N ALA A 148 -6.13 -21.47 -1.00
CA ALA A 148 -5.37 -20.40 -1.62
C ALA A 148 -6.26 -19.45 -2.44
N LYS A 149 -7.21 -19.98 -3.22
CA LYS A 149 -8.19 -19.19 -3.98
C LYS A 149 -9.10 -18.36 -3.06
N THR A 150 -9.56 -18.94 -1.94
CA THR A 150 -10.39 -18.21 -0.97
C THR A 150 -9.62 -17.05 -0.35
N ALA A 151 -8.36 -17.26 0.07
CA ALA A 151 -7.52 -16.17 0.56
C ALA A 151 -7.28 -15.10 -0.54
N GLY A 152 -7.07 -15.53 -1.78
CA GLY A 152 -6.92 -14.64 -2.94
C GLY A 152 -8.11 -13.69 -3.14
N LYS A 153 -9.34 -14.19 -2.98
CA LYS A 153 -10.55 -13.33 -3.04
C LYS A 153 -10.53 -12.23 -1.99
N GLU A 154 -10.06 -12.54 -0.78
CA GLU A 154 -9.96 -11.54 0.28
C GLU A 154 -8.87 -10.51 0.01
N PHE A 155 -7.74 -10.90 -0.62
CA PHE A 155 -6.73 -9.93 -1.05
C PHE A 155 -7.23 -9.02 -2.18
N GLN A 156 -7.96 -9.57 -3.16
CA GLN A 156 -8.64 -8.77 -4.20
C GLN A 156 -9.65 -7.80 -3.61
N ALA A 157 -10.40 -8.24 -2.60
CA ALA A 157 -11.31 -7.41 -1.84
C ALA A 157 -10.60 -6.47 -0.85
N LYS A 158 -9.26 -6.44 -0.82
CA LYS A 158 -8.45 -5.59 0.07
C LYS A 158 -8.85 -5.78 1.55
N PHE A 159 -9.16 -7.02 1.94
CA PHE A 159 -9.65 -7.43 3.27
C PHE A 159 -11.02 -6.85 3.67
N ARG A 160 -11.74 -6.14 2.80
CA ARG A 160 -12.96 -5.42 3.15
C ARG A 160 -14.06 -6.30 3.74
N ASN A 161 -14.19 -7.55 3.27
CA ASN A 161 -15.23 -8.47 3.76
C ASN A 161 -14.92 -9.01 5.16
N VAL A 162 -13.64 -8.98 5.56
CA VAL A 162 -13.14 -9.55 6.82
C VAL A 162 -12.56 -8.48 7.74
N LYS A 163 -12.70 -7.19 7.43
CA LYS A 163 -12.05 -6.08 8.15
C LYS A 163 -12.38 -5.99 9.64
N LEU A 164 -13.52 -6.56 10.07
CA LEU A 164 -13.95 -6.61 11.48
C LEU A 164 -13.54 -7.92 12.18
N ARG A 165 -13.00 -8.89 11.45
CA ARG A 165 -12.55 -10.20 11.93
C ARG A 165 -11.04 -10.18 12.09
N THR A 166 -10.57 -9.62 13.20
CA THR A 166 -9.13 -9.44 13.47
C THR A 166 -8.36 -10.75 13.36
N ASP A 167 -8.92 -11.84 13.87
CA ASP A 167 -8.43 -13.21 13.73
C ASP A 167 -8.14 -13.61 12.27
N LEU A 168 -9.07 -13.30 11.37
CA LEU A 168 -8.95 -13.62 9.96
C LEU A 168 -7.97 -12.68 9.25
N VAL A 169 -7.96 -11.39 9.58
CA VAL A 169 -7.03 -10.43 8.99
C VAL A 169 -5.59 -10.76 9.39
N GLU A 170 -5.32 -11.10 10.65
CA GLU A 170 -4.00 -11.53 11.14
C GLU A 170 -3.55 -12.82 10.43
N LYS A 171 -4.45 -13.79 10.28
CA LYS A 171 -4.16 -15.04 9.55
C LYS A 171 -3.85 -14.79 8.08
N LEU A 172 -4.60 -13.91 7.42
CA LEU A 172 -4.36 -13.58 6.01
C LEU A 172 -3.08 -12.77 5.84
N LEU A 173 -2.73 -11.86 6.76
CA LEU A 173 -1.47 -11.13 6.77
C LEU A 173 -0.26 -12.08 6.93
N SER A 174 -0.35 -13.05 7.84
CA SER A 174 0.69 -14.08 7.98
C SER A 174 0.88 -14.86 6.67
N ARG A 175 -0.21 -15.24 6.01
CA ARG A 175 -0.16 -15.95 4.71
C ARG A 175 0.38 -15.09 3.58
N LEU A 176 0.00 -13.81 3.54
CA LEU A 176 0.53 -12.84 2.57
C LEU A 176 2.04 -12.68 2.73
N THR A 177 2.53 -12.62 3.97
CA THR A 177 3.97 -12.54 4.27
C THR A 177 4.71 -13.81 3.85
N GLN A 178 4.16 -14.99 4.14
CA GLN A 178 4.73 -16.27 3.73
C GLN A 178 4.77 -16.41 2.20
N TRP A 179 3.71 -16.00 1.51
CA TRP A 179 3.68 -15.95 0.06
C TRP A 179 4.77 -15.03 -0.48
N TYR A 180 4.90 -13.82 0.08
CA TYR A 180 5.89 -12.87 -0.38
C TYR A 180 7.32 -13.42 -0.19
N GLN A 181 7.57 -14.19 0.85
CA GLN A 181 8.84 -14.89 1.03
C GLN A 181 9.06 -16.02 0.01
N ALA A 182 7.99 -16.68 -0.44
CA ALA A 182 8.06 -17.83 -1.34
C ALA A 182 8.04 -17.45 -2.84
N THR A 183 7.42 -16.34 -3.22
CA THR A 183 7.25 -15.95 -4.62
C THR A 183 8.59 -15.63 -5.31
N GLU A 184 8.65 -15.85 -6.61
CA GLU A 184 9.79 -15.44 -7.45
C GLU A 184 9.64 -14.03 -8.02
N LYS A 185 8.46 -13.43 -7.84
CA LYS A 185 8.09 -12.13 -8.40
C LYS A 185 7.99 -11.06 -7.32
N GLN A 186 8.85 -11.16 -6.30
CA GLN A 186 8.87 -10.23 -5.17
C GLN A 186 8.99 -8.77 -5.62
N GLU A 187 9.78 -8.51 -6.67
CA GLU A 187 9.97 -7.16 -7.22
C GLU A 187 8.70 -6.63 -7.89
N GLU A 188 8.00 -7.46 -8.65
CA GLU A 188 6.74 -7.12 -9.34
C GLU A 188 5.62 -6.81 -8.36
N PHE A 189 5.58 -7.52 -7.23
CA PHE A 189 4.49 -7.42 -6.27
C PHE A 189 4.81 -6.69 -4.97
N ALA A 190 6.02 -6.15 -4.81
CA ALA A 190 6.44 -5.56 -3.55
C ALA A 190 5.55 -4.38 -3.12
N ASP A 191 5.18 -3.50 -4.05
CA ASP A 191 4.31 -2.35 -3.72
C ASP A 191 2.89 -2.83 -3.40
N THR A 192 2.41 -3.85 -4.11
CA THR A 192 1.13 -4.52 -3.81
C THR A 192 1.14 -5.20 -2.45
N PHE A 193 2.24 -5.87 -2.11
CA PHE A 193 2.46 -6.53 -0.84
C PHE A 193 2.51 -5.52 0.32
N GLU A 194 3.37 -4.51 0.23
CA GLU A 194 3.54 -3.48 1.26
C GLU A 194 2.21 -2.74 1.49
N TRP A 195 1.50 -2.41 0.41
CA TRP A 195 0.19 -1.77 0.52
C TRP A 195 -0.82 -2.66 1.25
N LEU A 196 -0.94 -3.94 0.86
CA LEU A 196 -1.86 -4.88 1.51
C LEU A 196 -1.47 -5.18 2.96
N ALA A 197 -0.17 -5.29 3.26
CA ALA A 197 0.33 -5.54 4.60
C ALA A 197 0.04 -4.35 5.53
N ASN A 198 0.28 -3.12 5.05
CA ASN A 198 -0.09 -1.91 5.78
C ASN A 198 -1.61 -1.81 5.97
N LYS A 199 -2.39 -2.19 4.95
CA LYS A 199 -3.85 -2.18 5.04
C LYS A 199 -4.39 -3.16 6.07
N ALA A 200 -3.87 -4.40 6.07
CA ALA A 200 -4.23 -5.40 7.07
C ALA A 200 -3.87 -4.93 8.48
N THR A 201 -2.69 -4.32 8.66
CA THR A 201 -2.24 -3.76 9.93
C THR A 201 -3.18 -2.65 10.42
N SER A 202 -3.56 -1.72 9.54
CA SER A 202 -4.55 -0.67 9.86
C SER A 202 -5.88 -1.26 10.36
N TYR A 203 -6.44 -2.25 9.66
CA TYR A 203 -7.69 -2.89 10.11
C TYR A 203 -7.56 -3.62 11.46
N ILE A 204 -6.41 -4.26 11.72
CA ILE A 204 -6.14 -4.87 13.01
C ILE A 204 -6.11 -3.82 14.12
N GLU A 205 -5.46 -2.67 13.89
CA GLU A 205 -5.38 -1.58 14.86
C GLU A 205 -6.74 -0.90 15.09
N GLU A 206 -7.50 -0.64 14.02
CA GLU A 206 -8.84 -0.07 14.10
C GLU A 206 -9.79 -0.97 14.90
N ALA A 207 -9.79 -2.28 14.64
CA ALA A 207 -10.62 -3.23 15.37
C ALA A 207 -10.25 -3.30 16.86
N LYS A 208 -8.94 -3.26 17.19
CA LYS A 208 -8.45 -3.21 18.57
C LYS A 208 -8.89 -1.93 19.28
N LYS A 209 -8.85 -0.77 18.61
CA LYS A 209 -9.35 0.51 19.15
C LYS A 209 -10.87 0.51 19.35
N ALA A 210 -11.61 -0.17 18.48
CA ALA A 210 -13.06 -0.29 18.56
C ALA A 210 -13.55 -1.29 19.63
N GLY A 211 -12.64 -1.99 20.33
CA GLY A 211 -13.01 -2.99 21.35
C GLY A 211 -13.68 -4.23 20.77
N ALA A 212 -13.51 -4.50 19.46
CA ALA A 212 -13.97 -5.72 18.82
C ALA A 212 -13.08 -6.90 19.26
N ASN A 213 -13.33 -7.39 20.48
CA ASN A 213 -12.76 -8.65 20.95
C ASN A 213 -13.37 -9.80 20.14
N ASP A 214 -12.51 -10.73 19.73
CA ASP A 214 -12.79 -12.03 19.12
C ASP A 214 -14.15 -12.61 19.55
N ILE A 215 -15.15 -12.49 18.67
CA ILE A 215 -16.38 -13.26 18.79
C ILE A 215 -16.26 -14.40 17.78
N TYR A 216 -15.86 -15.56 18.33
CA TYR A 216 -15.83 -16.92 17.78
C TYR A 216 -16.43 -17.08 16.36
#